data_AF-A0A7V2SMJ9-F1
#
_entry.id   AF-A0A7V2SMJ9-F1
#
_cell.length_a   1.000
_cell.length_b   1.000
_cell.length_c   1.000
_cell.angle_alpha   90.00
_cell.angle_beta   90.00
_cell.angle_gamma   90.00
#
_symmetry.space_group_name_H-M   'P 1'
#
loop_
_entity.id
_entity.type
_entity.pdbx_description
1 polymer ?
#
loop_
_entity_poly.entity_id
_entity_poly.type
_entity_poly.pdbx_seq_one_letter_code
_entity_poly.pdbx_strand_id
1 'polypeptide(L)'
;MLATMRGDDTPLGQAVGQLAVLAAKSSPDSVDAEYHTLFIGVDEGEVHPYGSRYMEDFLHESPLERLRSDMTRAGIGMRSDVGEPEDHIAALCEMMAGMILGDFSAPASLEEQRSFFKAHISAWAGTFFNDLQMARSSVFYTGVGAIGAAFMDIEEAAFDMV
;
A
#
# COMPACT_ATOMS: atom_id res chain seq x y z
N MET A 1 -1.17 20.83 -0.88
CA MET A 1 -0.36 20.03 -1.83
C MET A 1 -1.23 19.02 -2.57
N LEU A 2 -2.05 18.20 -1.88
CA LEU A 2 -2.97 17.25 -2.55
C LEU A 2 -4.12 17.92 -3.31
N ALA A 3 -4.79 18.91 -2.72
CA ALA A 3 -5.92 19.63 -3.34
C ALA A 3 -5.57 20.39 -4.64
N THR A 4 -4.29 20.54 -4.94
CA THR A 4 -3.79 21.24 -6.15
C THR A 4 -3.29 20.28 -7.23
N MET A 5 -3.32 18.96 -6.97
CA MET A 5 -2.94 17.96 -7.96
C MET A 5 -3.91 17.99 -9.15
N ARG A 6 -3.38 17.61 -10.31
CA ARG A 6 -4.16 17.51 -11.55
C ARG A 6 -4.02 16.10 -12.10
N GLY A 7 -5.16 15.53 -12.46
CA GLY A 7 -5.25 14.29 -13.22
C GLY A 7 -5.23 14.51 -14.72
N ASP A 8 -5.28 13.42 -15.45
CA ASP A 8 -5.55 13.33 -16.89
C ASP A 8 -6.62 12.25 -17.17
N ASP A 9 -6.81 11.89 -18.44
CA ASP A 9 -7.85 10.95 -18.86
C ASP A 9 -7.47 9.47 -18.65
N THR A 10 -6.29 9.17 -18.12
CA THR A 10 -5.90 7.81 -17.75
C THR A 10 -6.60 7.36 -16.44
N PRO A 11 -6.75 6.05 -16.18
CA PRO A 11 -7.34 5.57 -14.92
C PRO A 11 -6.66 6.16 -13.68
N LEU A 12 -5.32 6.18 -13.67
CA LEU A 12 -4.55 6.78 -12.56
C LEU A 12 -4.76 8.30 -12.48
N GLY A 13 -4.77 8.99 -13.62
CA GLY A 13 -5.04 10.43 -13.68
C GLY A 13 -6.42 10.77 -13.10
N GLN A 14 -7.45 10.03 -13.46
CA GLN A 14 -8.80 10.21 -12.92
C GLN A 14 -8.84 9.99 -11.40
N ALA A 15 -8.17 8.95 -10.89
CA ALA A 15 -8.05 8.69 -9.46
C ALA A 15 -7.33 9.83 -8.71
N VAL A 16 -6.25 10.37 -9.28
CA VAL A 16 -5.55 11.55 -8.75
C VAL A 16 -6.47 12.78 -8.71
N GLY A 17 -7.24 13.00 -9.78
CA GLY A 17 -8.23 14.08 -9.83
C GLY A 17 -9.31 13.94 -8.76
N GLN A 18 -9.81 12.72 -8.53
CA GLN A 18 -10.77 12.43 -7.48
C GLN A 18 -10.18 12.73 -6.09
N LEU A 19 -8.96 12.26 -5.80
CA LEU A 19 -8.29 12.56 -4.53
C LEU A 19 -8.10 14.07 -4.34
N ALA A 20 -7.73 14.81 -5.38
CA ALA A 20 -7.58 16.26 -5.29
C ALA A 20 -8.91 16.96 -4.90
N VAL A 21 -10.03 16.53 -5.48
CA VAL A 21 -11.36 17.05 -5.13
C VAL A 21 -11.75 16.72 -3.69
N LEU A 22 -11.48 15.50 -3.23
CA LEU A 22 -11.74 15.06 -1.86
C LEU A 22 -10.86 15.85 -0.87
N ALA A 23 -9.56 15.97 -1.16
CA ALA A 23 -8.61 16.74 -0.37
C ALA A 23 -9.00 18.23 -0.24
N ALA A 24 -9.64 18.81 -1.26
CA ALA A 24 -10.12 20.19 -1.21
C ALA A 24 -11.35 20.37 -0.29
N LYS A 25 -12.08 19.27 0.01
CA LYS A 25 -13.30 19.27 0.82
C LYS A 25 -13.09 18.74 2.24
N SER A 26 -11.97 18.08 2.51
CA SER A 26 -11.64 17.53 3.82
C SER A 26 -10.75 18.49 4.64
N SER A 27 -10.88 18.42 5.96
CA SER A 27 -9.94 19.03 6.91
C SER A 27 -8.99 17.96 7.49
N PRO A 28 -7.80 18.33 7.99
CA PRO A 28 -6.91 17.40 8.67
C PRO A 28 -7.62 16.59 9.78
N ASP A 29 -8.39 17.27 10.64
CA ASP A 29 -9.15 16.62 11.72
C ASP A 29 -10.18 15.60 11.20
N SER A 30 -10.83 15.90 10.07
CA SER A 30 -11.79 14.96 9.46
C SER A 30 -11.10 13.72 8.88
N VAL A 31 -9.91 13.89 8.28
CA VAL A 31 -9.12 12.78 7.72
C VAL A 31 -8.53 11.92 8.84
N ASP A 32 -8.13 12.53 9.95
CA ASP A 32 -7.66 11.81 11.14
C ASP A 32 -8.77 10.98 11.80
N ALA A 33 -9.97 11.55 11.95
CA ALA A 33 -11.12 10.81 12.46
C ALA A 33 -11.54 9.66 11.53
N GLU A 34 -11.47 9.87 10.22
CA GLU A 34 -11.70 8.84 9.21
C GLU A 34 -10.65 7.71 9.32
N TYR A 35 -9.36 8.06 9.44
CA TYR A 35 -8.27 7.09 9.62
C TYR A 35 -8.49 6.21 10.85
N HIS A 36 -8.82 6.81 12.00
CA HIS A 36 -9.09 6.05 13.22
C HIS A 36 -10.26 5.08 13.04
N THR A 37 -11.32 5.50 12.35
CA THR A 37 -12.50 4.67 12.09
C THR A 37 -12.16 3.50 11.16
N LEU A 38 -11.39 3.77 10.10
CA LEU A 38 -11.04 2.77 9.09
C LEU A 38 -10.02 1.73 9.60
N PHE A 39 -8.98 2.16 10.31
CA PHE A 39 -7.81 1.31 10.57
C PHE A 39 -7.57 0.97 12.05
N ILE A 40 -8.10 1.77 12.99
CA ILE A 40 -7.80 1.61 14.44
C ILE A 40 -9.00 1.10 15.24
N GLY A 41 -10.24 1.34 14.80
CA GLY A 41 -11.53 1.19 15.50
C GLY A 41 -11.63 0.17 16.66
N VAL A 42 -12.53 0.46 17.61
CA VAL A 42 -12.64 -0.18 18.94
C VAL A 42 -12.69 -1.72 18.94
N ASP A 43 -13.26 -2.36 17.92
CA ASP A 43 -13.44 -3.82 17.87
C ASP A 43 -12.51 -4.49 16.84
N GLU A 44 -12.39 -3.93 15.64
CA GLU A 44 -11.43 -4.22 14.57
C GLU A 44 -11.74 -3.15 13.48
N GLY A 45 -10.76 -2.40 12.96
CA GLY A 45 -11.01 -1.37 11.94
C GLY A 45 -11.79 -1.91 10.72
N GLU A 46 -12.52 -1.06 9.98
CA GLU A 46 -13.29 -1.49 8.81
C GLU A 46 -12.43 -2.16 7.72
N VAL A 47 -11.16 -1.80 7.62
CA VAL A 47 -10.20 -2.37 6.67
C VAL A 47 -8.87 -2.64 7.37
N HIS A 48 -8.27 -3.80 7.13
CA HIS A 48 -6.98 -4.15 7.71
C HIS A 48 -5.83 -3.85 6.74
N PRO A 49 -4.86 -3.01 7.08
CA PRO A 49 -3.78 -2.66 6.16
C PRO A 49 -2.62 -3.66 6.16
N TYR A 50 -2.86 -4.95 6.46
CA TYR A 50 -1.82 -5.96 6.68
C TYR A 50 -1.96 -7.16 5.75
N GLY A 51 -0.89 -7.53 5.05
CA GLY A 51 -0.91 -8.64 4.09
C GLY A 51 -1.28 -9.99 4.70
N SER A 52 -0.84 -10.26 5.93
CA SER A 52 -1.17 -11.47 6.70
C SER A 52 -2.67 -11.63 6.98
N ARG A 53 -3.49 -10.58 6.83
CA ARG A 53 -4.96 -10.65 6.97
C ARG A 53 -5.66 -11.08 5.68
N TYR A 54 -5.02 -10.90 4.53
CA TYR A 54 -5.57 -11.24 3.23
C TYR A 54 -5.09 -12.59 2.70
N MET A 55 -3.93 -13.02 3.16
CA MET A 55 -3.34 -14.27 2.73
C MET A 55 -3.63 -15.32 3.82
N GLU A 56 -4.54 -16.26 3.56
CA GLU A 56 -5.02 -17.22 4.58
C GLU A 56 -4.43 -18.64 4.45
N ASP A 57 -3.70 -18.97 3.39
CA ASP A 57 -3.29 -20.36 3.08
C ASP A 57 -1.78 -20.54 2.90
N PHE A 58 -1.08 -20.66 4.03
CA PHE A 58 0.37 -20.89 4.06
C PHE A 58 0.71 -22.30 4.52
N LEU A 59 0.85 -23.20 3.54
CA LEU A 59 1.15 -24.61 3.76
C LEU A 59 2.51 -24.86 4.45
N HIS A 60 3.46 -23.92 4.40
CA HIS A 60 4.87 -24.15 4.78
C HIS A 60 5.54 -23.07 5.65
N GLU A 61 5.35 -21.77 5.37
CA GLU A 61 5.94 -20.66 6.13
C GLU A 61 4.98 -19.47 6.14
N SER A 62 4.90 -18.72 7.25
CA SER A 62 4.01 -17.56 7.32
C SER A 62 4.51 -16.43 6.39
N PRO A 63 3.63 -15.58 5.84
CA PRO A 63 4.02 -14.52 4.92
C PRO A 63 4.94 -13.51 5.59
N LEU A 64 4.73 -13.29 6.89
CA LEU A 64 5.54 -12.38 7.67
C LEU A 64 6.97 -12.91 7.89
N GLU A 65 7.15 -14.21 8.08
CA GLU A 65 8.48 -14.83 8.13
C GLU A 65 9.20 -14.72 6.79
N ARG A 66 8.49 -14.99 5.69
CA ARG A 66 9.03 -14.82 4.33
C ARG A 66 9.44 -13.37 4.07
N LEU A 67 8.60 -12.41 4.45
CA LEU A 67 8.90 -10.98 4.34
C LEU A 67 10.16 -10.61 5.11
N ARG A 68 10.30 -11.04 6.37
CA ARG A 68 11.51 -10.78 7.18
C ARG A 68 12.79 -11.38 6.59
N SER A 69 12.68 -12.57 5.99
CA SER A 69 13.81 -13.20 5.28
C SER A 69 14.24 -12.36 4.07
N ASP A 70 13.28 -11.89 3.28
CA ASP A 70 13.54 -11.07 2.10
C ASP A 70 14.05 -9.67 2.47
N MET A 71 13.52 -9.06 3.51
CA MET A 71 14.05 -7.82 4.10
C MET A 71 15.52 -7.97 4.50
N THR A 72 15.84 -9.06 5.23
CA THR A 72 17.23 -9.33 5.65
C THR A 72 18.16 -9.46 4.45
N ARG A 73 17.71 -10.14 3.39
CA ARG A 73 18.48 -10.29 2.14
C ARG A 73 18.68 -8.96 1.42
N ALA A 74 17.69 -8.07 1.47
CA ALA A 74 17.74 -6.73 0.87
C ALA A 74 18.45 -5.68 1.75
N GLY A 75 18.89 -6.04 2.96
CA GLY A 75 19.52 -5.11 3.91
C GLY A 75 18.52 -4.15 4.59
N ILE A 76 17.23 -4.50 4.59
CA ILE A 76 16.15 -3.69 5.17
C ILE A 76 16.00 -4.07 6.64
N GLY A 77 16.11 -3.07 7.52
CA GLY A 77 15.87 -3.22 8.95
C GLY A 77 14.64 -2.46 9.40
N MET A 78 13.94 -2.97 10.43
CA MET A 78 12.87 -2.23 11.07
C MET A 78 13.40 -1.20 12.05
N ARG A 79 12.69 -0.08 12.12
CA ARG A 79 12.88 0.86 13.21
C ARG A 79 12.32 0.28 14.50
N SER A 80 13.11 0.36 15.58
CA SER A 80 12.75 -0.22 16.88
C SER A 80 11.61 0.51 17.61
N ASP A 81 11.22 1.70 17.15
CA ASP A 81 10.17 2.53 17.74
C ASP A 81 8.80 2.38 17.05
N VAL A 82 8.71 1.56 16.01
CA VAL A 82 7.46 1.24 15.31
C VAL A 82 6.94 -0.10 15.81
N GLY A 83 5.74 -0.11 16.40
CA GLY A 83 5.09 -1.31 16.91
C GLY A 83 4.22 -2.04 15.88
N GLU A 84 4.07 -1.47 14.68
CA GLU A 84 3.29 -2.07 13.59
C GLU A 84 4.09 -3.18 12.89
N PRO A 85 3.45 -4.31 12.55
CA PRO A 85 4.04 -5.35 11.71
C PRO A 85 4.57 -4.84 10.36
N GLU A 86 5.59 -5.50 9.86
CA GLU A 86 6.31 -5.14 8.63
C GLU A 86 5.47 -5.32 7.35
N ASP A 87 4.42 -6.13 7.41
CA ASP A 87 3.50 -6.40 6.29
C ASP A 87 2.39 -5.35 6.14
N HIS A 88 2.50 -4.23 6.84
CA HIS A 88 1.64 -3.07 6.65
C HIS A 88 1.81 -2.49 5.23
N ILE A 89 0.73 -2.19 4.51
CA ILE A 89 0.78 -1.72 3.11
C ILE A 89 1.70 -0.49 2.92
N ALA A 90 1.65 0.47 3.85
CA ALA A 90 2.51 1.65 3.80
C ALA A 90 3.99 1.29 3.96
N ALA A 91 4.31 0.34 4.85
CA ALA A 91 5.67 -0.13 5.06
C ALA A 91 6.19 -0.86 3.82
N LEU A 92 5.37 -1.70 3.18
CA LEU A 92 5.73 -2.38 1.94
C LEU A 92 5.96 -1.41 0.77
N CYS A 93 5.13 -0.37 0.64
CA CYS A 93 5.34 0.69 -0.36
C CYS A 93 6.65 1.45 -0.10
N GLU A 94 6.97 1.76 1.16
CA GLU A 94 8.24 2.40 1.54
C GLU A 94 9.44 1.49 1.25
N MET A 95 9.34 0.19 1.56
CA MET A 95 10.38 -0.79 1.24
C MET A 95 10.60 -0.88 -0.28
N MET A 96 9.54 -0.94 -1.07
CA MET A 96 9.65 -0.97 -2.53
C MET A 96 10.31 0.31 -3.07
N ALA A 97 9.91 1.48 -2.56
CA ALA A 97 10.51 2.76 -2.94
C ALA A 97 12.01 2.80 -2.61
N GLY A 98 12.40 2.38 -1.40
CA GLY A 98 13.80 2.36 -0.99
C GLY A 98 14.63 1.31 -1.76
N MET A 99 14.05 0.17 -2.14
CA MET A 99 14.70 -0.80 -3.03
C MET A 99 14.96 -0.21 -4.43
N ILE A 100 14.01 0.54 -4.98
CA ILE A 100 14.13 1.20 -6.29
C ILE A 100 15.20 2.31 -6.24
N LEU A 101 15.18 3.13 -5.19
CA LEU A 101 16.08 4.28 -5.06
C LEU A 101 17.49 3.93 -4.55
N GLY A 102 17.64 2.75 -3.94
CA GLY A 102 18.89 2.34 -3.31
C GLY A 102 19.10 2.97 -1.92
N ASP A 103 18.04 3.14 -1.15
CA ASP A 103 18.12 3.75 0.18
C ASP A 103 18.66 2.77 1.24
N PHE A 104 18.50 1.46 1.02
CA PHE A 104 18.97 0.41 1.93
C PHE A 104 20.31 -0.20 1.52
N SER A 105 20.61 -0.22 0.22
CA SER A 105 21.85 -0.72 -0.36
C SER A 105 22.05 -0.17 -1.78
N ALA A 106 22.54 -0.96 -2.74
CA ALA A 106 22.49 -0.55 -4.15
C ALA A 106 21.03 -0.62 -4.65
N PRO A 107 20.64 0.19 -5.66
CA PRO A 107 19.35 0.04 -6.31
C PRO A 107 19.13 -1.42 -6.75
N ALA A 108 18.01 -2.01 -6.32
CA ALA A 108 17.66 -3.37 -6.65
C ALA A 108 17.48 -3.53 -8.16
N SER A 109 17.88 -4.67 -8.70
CA SER A 109 17.58 -5.03 -10.09
C SER A 109 16.08 -5.14 -10.34
N LEU A 110 15.64 -5.02 -11.59
CA LEU A 110 14.22 -5.20 -11.95
C LEU A 110 13.68 -6.59 -11.54
N GLU A 111 14.52 -7.62 -11.56
CA GLU A 111 14.15 -8.97 -11.12
C GLU A 111 13.89 -9.03 -9.61
N GLU A 112 14.73 -8.38 -8.80
CA GLU A 112 14.54 -8.29 -7.35
C GLU A 112 13.31 -7.46 -7.00
N GLN A 113 13.09 -6.33 -7.67
CA GLN A 113 11.90 -5.50 -7.53
C GLN A 113 10.63 -6.31 -7.85
N ARG A 114 10.60 -7.00 -9.00
CA ARG A 114 9.48 -7.86 -9.42
C ARG A 114 9.20 -8.95 -8.41
N SER A 115 10.25 -9.62 -7.95
CA SER A 115 10.14 -10.73 -6.99
C SER A 115 9.55 -10.26 -5.67
N PHE A 116 10.00 -9.12 -5.15
CA PHE A 116 9.46 -8.52 -3.93
C PHE A 116 8.00 -8.10 -4.12
N PHE A 117 7.69 -7.36 -5.20
CA PHE A 117 6.34 -6.90 -5.50
C PHE A 117 5.34 -8.05 -5.61
N LYS A 118 5.64 -9.09 -6.40
CA LYS A 118 4.76 -10.25 -6.59
C LYS A 118 4.61 -11.08 -5.30
N ALA A 119 5.66 -11.17 -4.48
CA ALA A 119 5.63 -11.95 -3.25
C ALA A 119 4.84 -11.26 -2.12
N HIS A 120 5.00 -9.94 -1.98
CA HIS A 120 4.60 -9.25 -0.75
C HIS A 120 3.52 -8.19 -0.95
N ILE A 121 3.30 -7.72 -2.18
CA ILE A 121 2.38 -6.60 -2.46
C ILE A 121 1.22 -7.04 -3.35
N SER A 122 1.50 -7.48 -4.58
CA SER A 122 0.45 -7.69 -5.60
C SER A 122 -0.54 -8.80 -5.22
N ALA A 123 -0.13 -9.75 -4.37
CA ALA A 123 -0.97 -10.85 -3.92
C ALA A 123 -2.23 -10.40 -3.14
N TRP A 124 -2.24 -9.19 -2.59
CA TRP A 124 -3.34 -8.72 -1.74
C TRP A 124 -3.64 -7.22 -1.82
N ALA A 125 -2.66 -6.40 -2.21
CA ALA A 125 -2.79 -4.94 -2.18
C ALA A 125 -3.95 -4.42 -3.06
N GLY A 126 -4.19 -5.05 -4.22
CA GLY A 126 -5.34 -4.71 -5.08
C GLY A 126 -6.68 -4.91 -4.37
N THR A 127 -6.85 -6.04 -3.68
CA THR A 127 -8.05 -6.31 -2.85
C THR A 127 -8.17 -5.29 -1.72
N PHE A 128 -7.09 -5.02 -0.99
CA PHE A 128 -7.07 -4.01 0.07
C PHE A 128 -7.50 -2.63 -0.42
N PHE A 129 -6.97 -2.15 -1.56
CA PHE A 129 -7.33 -0.84 -2.10
C PHE A 129 -8.76 -0.78 -2.62
N ASN A 130 -9.32 -1.90 -3.09
CA ASN A 130 -10.73 -2.01 -3.45
C ASN A 130 -11.62 -1.99 -2.19
N ASP A 131 -11.26 -2.72 -1.13
CA ASP A 131 -11.98 -2.68 0.15
C ASP A 131 -11.96 -1.27 0.74
N LEU A 132 -10.82 -0.58 0.66
CA LEU A 132 -10.67 0.80 1.13
C LEU A 132 -11.58 1.77 0.38
N GLN A 133 -11.82 1.55 -0.91
CA GLN A 133 -12.79 2.34 -1.69
C GLN A 133 -14.23 2.07 -1.26
N MET A 134 -14.54 0.82 -0.91
CA MET A 134 -15.89 0.36 -0.60
C MET A 134 -16.26 0.48 0.89
N ALA A 135 -15.29 0.73 1.76
CA ALA A 135 -15.50 0.86 3.19
C ALA A 135 -16.50 1.98 3.50
N ARG A 136 -17.36 1.73 4.48
CA ARG A 136 -18.54 2.57 4.75
C ARG A 136 -18.15 3.97 5.21
N SER A 137 -17.10 4.06 6.01
CA SER A 137 -16.62 5.33 6.55
C SER A 137 -15.61 6.02 5.62
N SER A 138 -15.28 5.42 4.48
CA SER A 138 -14.30 5.95 3.54
C SER A 138 -14.88 7.13 2.76
N VAL A 139 -14.21 8.28 2.86
CA VAL A 139 -14.53 9.52 2.16
C VAL A 139 -13.27 10.06 1.49
N PHE A 140 -12.27 10.47 2.27
CA PHE A 140 -10.96 10.86 1.74
C PHE A 140 -10.19 9.63 1.25
N TYR A 141 -10.21 8.54 2.04
CA TYR A 141 -9.47 7.33 1.72
C TYR A 141 -10.06 6.57 0.52
N THR A 142 -11.27 6.88 0.07
CA THR A 142 -11.77 6.38 -1.23
C THR A 142 -10.88 6.85 -2.38
N GLY A 143 -10.39 8.09 -2.33
CA GLY A 143 -9.44 8.61 -3.32
C GLY A 143 -8.08 7.93 -3.24
N VAL A 144 -7.62 7.61 -2.03
CA VAL A 144 -6.37 6.86 -1.81
C VAL A 144 -6.50 5.44 -2.35
N GLY A 145 -7.61 4.76 -2.06
CA GLY A 145 -7.91 3.43 -2.58
C GLY A 145 -8.00 3.41 -4.09
N ALA A 146 -8.63 4.41 -4.72
CA ALA A 146 -8.70 4.49 -6.19
C ALA A 146 -7.31 4.63 -6.83
N ILE A 147 -6.43 5.45 -6.26
CA ILE A 147 -5.04 5.58 -6.73
C ILE A 147 -4.30 4.25 -6.53
N GLY A 148 -4.41 3.65 -5.35
CA GLY A 148 -3.74 2.40 -5.02
C GLY A 148 -4.16 1.27 -5.96
N ALA A 149 -5.45 1.09 -6.22
CA ALA A 149 -5.96 0.07 -7.14
C ALA A 149 -5.42 0.29 -8.57
N ALA A 150 -5.55 1.51 -9.10
CA ALA A 150 -5.03 1.82 -10.44
C ALA A 150 -3.51 1.65 -10.55
N PHE A 151 -2.77 1.99 -9.50
CA PHE A 151 -1.32 1.79 -9.44
C PHE A 151 -0.96 0.31 -9.44
N MET A 152 -1.65 -0.52 -8.65
CA MET A 152 -1.40 -1.97 -8.61
C MET A 152 -1.64 -2.64 -9.98
N ASP A 153 -2.71 -2.25 -10.70
CA ASP A 153 -2.98 -2.76 -12.04
C ASP A 153 -1.86 -2.41 -13.04
N ILE A 154 -1.32 -1.18 -12.96
CA ILE A 154 -0.23 -0.72 -13.82
C ILE A 154 1.06 -1.48 -13.53
N GLU A 155 1.43 -1.57 -12.25
CA GLU A 155 2.67 -2.25 -11.84
C GLU A 155 2.61 -3.75 -12.16
N GLU A 156 1.47 -4.40 -11.94
CA GLU A 156 1.28 -5.81 -12.31
C GLU A 156 1.48 -6.03 -13.81
N ALA A 157 0.84 -5.22 -14.65
CA ALA A 157 1.00 -5.30 -16.09
C ALA A 157 2.45 -5.01 -16.52
N ALA A 158 3.10 -4.01 -15.91
CA ALA A 158 4.48 -3.65 -16.21
C ALA A 158 5.45 -4.78 -15.87
N PHE A 159 5.32 -5.39 -14.69
CA PHE A 159 6.18 -6.49 -14.28
C PHE A 159 5.93 -7.79 -15.06
N ASP A 160 4.76 -7.97 -15.68
CA ASP A 160 4.50 -9.12 -16.55
C ASP A 160 5.10 -8.96 -17.96
N MET A 161 5.51 -7.75 -18.34
CA MET A 161 6.14 -7.45 -19.64
C MET A 161 7.67 -7.60 -19.64
N VAL A 162 8.30 -7.78 -18.48
CA VAL A 162 9.76 -7.95 -18.31
C VAL A 162 10.16 -9.41 -18.11
#